data_AF-A0A418FIB3-F1
#
_entry.id   AF-A0A418FIB3-F1
#
_cell.length_a   1.000
_cell.length_b   1.000
_cell.length_c   1.000
_cell.angle_alpha   90.00
_cell.angle_beta   90.00
_cell.angle_gamma   90.00
#
_symmetry.space_group_name_H-M   'P 1'
#
loop_
_entity.id
_entity.type
_entity.pdbx_description
1 polymer ?
#
loop_
_entity_poly.entity_id
_entity_poly.type
_entity_poly.pdbx_seq_one_letter_code
_entity_poly.pdbx_strand_id
1 'polypeptide(L)'
;MIRSLLHKSTAPSRVALQHRHLSSSHQHAKCVGVVREVYNKWERRAPVTPAHVHELVQAGIEVRVQPSTQRIFTDDQYVSAGANVTDDLSPANVIVGVKQVPIANLLPNKTYMFFSHTIKAQPENMKLLDAILAKRIRMIDYECITQGGQRNGQRLIAFGGYAGRAGMLAGFRGLGERLINKGYSSPFVNIGSAYMYPDLTRAKDAVVAAGKLIQQNGLPADLAPMTVVFTGNGNVSKGAQEMFKLLPHKMVDPSELPHLPPNRHLVYGCVVNERHMVSIHFPSL
;
A
#
# COMPACT_ATOMS: atom_id res chain seq x y z
N MET A 1 11.36 -5.47 9.17
CA MET A 1 10.41 -6.60 9.27
C MET A 1 11.18 -7.90 9.04
N ILE A 2 12.18 -8.19 9.89
CA ILE A 2 12.95 -9.45 9.96
C ILE A 2 13.38 -9.58 11.43
N ARG A 3 12.66 -10.37 12.24
CA ARG A 3 13.04 -10.58 13.64
C ARG A 3 12.67 -11.95 14.22
N SER A 4 12.54 -13.00 13.41
CA SER A 4 12.22 -14.35 13.93
C SER A 4 13.05 -15.48 13.31
N LEU A 5 14.38 -15.35 13.27
CA LEU A 5 15.28 -16.44 12.88
C LEU A 5 16.55 -16.53 13.75
N LEU A 6 16.40 -16.41 15.07
CA LEU A 6 17.51 -16.66 15.99
C LEU A 6 17.03 -17.49 17.19
N HIS A 7 17.01 -18.81 17.05
CA HIS A 7 17.13 -19.71 18.19
C HIS A 7 18.52 -20.36 18.15
N LYS A 8 19.32 -20.04 19.17
CA LYS A 8 20.61 -20.68 19.46
C LYS A 8 20.32 -22.05 20.10
N SER A 9 20.94 -23.10 19.55
CA SER A 9 21.10 -24.39 20.23
C SER A 9 22.59 -24.68 20.37
N THR A 10 23.01 -25.03 21.57
CA THR A 10 24.39 -25.29 22.01
C THR A 10 24.80 -26.73 21.72
N ALA A 11 25.95 -26.92 21.06
CA ALA A 11 26.66 -28.20 20.84
C ALA A 11 27.46 -28.61 22.13
N PRO A 12 28.18 -29.77 22.25
CA PRO A 12 28.92 -30.43 21.16
C PRO A 12 29.04 -31.98 21.19
N SER A 13 29.38 -32.57 20.04
CA SER A 13 30.11 -33.83 20.00
C SER A 13 31.12 -33.83 18.83
N ARG A 14 32.35 -34.23 19.16
CA ARG A 14 33.53 -34.25 18.30
C ARG A 14 33.51 -35.47 17.37
N VAL A 15 33.73 -35.25 16.07
CA VAL A 15 34.45 -36.19 15.20
C VAL A 15 35.22 -35.38 14.16
N ALA A 16 36.54 -35.55 14.13
CA ALA A 16 37.41 -35.01 13.11
C ALA A 16 37.27 -35.85 11.83
N LEU A 17 36.89 -35.21 10.73
CA LEU A 17 36.89 -35.79 9.39
C LEU A 17 37.61 -34.82 8.45
N GLN A 18 38.72 -35.31 7.90
CA GLN A 18 39.51 -34.65 6.86
C GLN A 18 38.61 -34.37 5.65
N HIS A 19 38.35 -33.09 5.37
CA HIS A 19 37.72 -32.69 4.13
C HIS A 19 38.78 -32.21 3.14
N ARG A 20 38.96 -33.04 2.10
CA ARG A 20 39.56 -32.65 0.82
C ARG A 20 39.00 -31.29 0.39
N HIS A 21 39.89 -30.34 0.10
CA HIS A 21 39.56 -29.10 -0.57
C HIS A 21 39.03 -29.42 -1.97
N LEU A 22 37.70 -29.55 -2.07
CA LEU A 22 36.98 -29.38 -3.32
C LEU A 22 36.92 -27.89 -3.61
N SER A 23 37.52 -27.50 -4.74
CA SER A 23 37.51 -26.15 -5.29
C SER A 23 36.12 -25.53 -5.21
N SER A 24 36.04 -24.28 -4.77
CA SER A 24 34.81 -23.51 -4.67
C SER A 24 34.07 -23.52 -6.02
N SER A 25 32.98 -24.27 -6.09
CA SER A 25 31.94 -24.01 -7.06
C SER A 25 31.45 -22.57 -6.83
N HIS A 26 31.28 -21.80 -7.90
CA HIS A 26 30.72 -20.45 -7.86
C HIS A 26 29.34 -20.49 -7.19
N GLN A 27 29.28 -20.30 -5.87
CA GLN A 27 28.06 -19.90 -5.19
C GLN A 27 27.61 -18.62 -5.87
N HIS A 28 26.52 -18.69 -6.64
CA HIS A 28 25.90 -17.51 -7.19
C HIS A 28 25.64 -16.55 -6.03
N ALA A 29 26.29 -15.37 -6.08
CA ALA A 29 26.10 -14.34 -5.08
C ALA A 29 24.60 -14.06 -4.96
N LYS A 30 24.09 -14.03 -3.72
CA LYS A 30 22.68 -13.74 -3.45
C LYS A 30 22.42 -12.30 -3.87
N CYS A 31 21.62 -12.10 -4.91
CA CYS A 31 21.34 -10.78 -5.45
C CYS A 31 19.83 -10.51 -5.57
N VAL A 32 19.40 -9.38 -5.04
CA VAL A 32 18.04 -8.84 -5.17
C VAL A 32 18.06 -7.65 -6.13
N GLY A 33 17.22 -7.69 -7.15
CA GLY A 33 17.00 -6.58 -8.08
C GLY A 33 15.73 -5.81 -7.74
N VAL A 34 15.77 -4.48 -7.77
CA VAL A 34 14.60 -3.61 -7.65
C VAL A 34 14.31 -2.99 -9.01
N VAL A 35 13.18 -3.36 -9.61
CA VAL A 35 12.80 -2.89 -10.94
C VAL A 35 12.27 -1.46 -10.90
N ARG A 36 12.51 -0.70 -11.98
CA ARG A 36 11.96 0.64 -12.18
C ARG A 36 10.43 0.57 -12.27
N GLU A 37 9.77 1.52 -11.61
CA GLU A 37 8.32 1.68 -11.65
C GLU A 37 7.88 2.26 -13.01
N VAL A 38 6.96 1.57 -13.69
CA VAL A 38 6.51 1.97 -15.04
C VAL A 38 4.99 1.84 -15.23
N TYR A 39 4.23 1.84 -14.13
CA TYR A 39 2.77 1.66 -14.20
C TYR A 39 2.04 2.93 -14.64
N ASN A 40 2.26 4.04 -13.93
CA ASN A 40 1.76 5.37 -14.30
C ASN A 40 2.55 6.45 -13.55
N LYS A 41 2.33 7.72 -13.90
CA LYS A 41 3.02 8.89 -13.32
C LYS A 41 2.85 9.07 -11.80
N TRP A 42 1.90 8.37 -11.18
CA TRP A 42 1.61 8.46 -9.75
C TRP A 42 2.19 7.31 -8.93
N GLU A 43 2.74 6.27 -9.57
CA GLU A 43 3.36 5.13 -8.86
C GLU A 43 4.75 5.51 -8.37
N ARG A 44 4.79 6.13 -7.18
CA ARG A 44 6.03 6.57 -6.53
C ARG A 44 6.49 5.63 -5.42
N ARG A 45 5.76 4.54 -5.16
CA ARG A 45 6.12 3.59 -4.09
C ARG A 45 7.29 2.72 -4.52
N ALA A 46 8.00 2.18 -3.54
CA ALA A 46 9.06 1.19 -3.74
C ALA A 46 8.72 -0.12 -3.03
N PRO A 47 9.09 -1.28 -3.59
CA PRO A 47 8.86 -2.57 -2.93
C PRO A 47 9.80 -2.77 -1.73
N VAL A 48 10.97 -2.12 -1.75
CA VAL A 48 11.95 -2.10 -0.66
C VAL A 48 12.43 -0.67 -0.44
N THR A 49 12.53 -0.25 0.82
CA THR A 49 13.01 1.07 1.21
C THR A 49 14.55 1.05 1.34
N PRO A 50 15.22 2.21 1.36
CA PRO A 50 16.65 2.28 1.69
C PRO A 50 17.00 1.57 3.01
N ALA A 51 16.14 1.63 4.02
CA ALA A 51 16.34 0.89 5.27
C ALA A 51 16.34 -0.64 5.07
N HIS A 52 15.41 -1.18 4.26
CA HIS A 52 15.41 -2.60 3.91
C HIS A 52 16.64 -3.00 3.09
N VAL A 53 17.11 -2.11 2.20
CA VAL A 53 18.35 -2.33 1.45
C VAL A 53 19.54 -2.44 2.38
N HIS A 54 19.66 -1.54 3.35
CA HIS A 54 20.72 -1.61 4.35
C HIS A 54 20.67 -2.95 5.12
N GLU A 55 19.50 -3.40 5.55
CA GLU A 55 19.32 -4.70 6.21
C GLU A 55 19.80 -5.88 5.32
N LEU A 56 19.49 -5.86 4.02
CA LEU A 56 19.90 -6.89 3.07
C LEU A 56 21.42 -6.89 2.84
N VAL A 57 22.01 -5.72 2.67
CA VAL A 57 23.47 -5.56 2.46
C VAL A 57 24.24 -6.03 3.68
N GLN A 58 23.79 -5.69 4.89
CA GLN A 58 24.38 -6.19 6.14
C GLN A 58 24.27 -7.73 6.28
N ALA A 59 23.27 -8.34 5.65
CA ALA A 59 23.12 -9.79 5.58
C ALA A 59 23.97 -10.45 4.47
N GLY A 60 24.83 -9.69 3.78
CA GLY A 60 25.67 -10.18 2.68
C GLY A 60 24.92 -10.44 1.38
N ILE A 61 23.79 -9.77 1.17
CA ILE A 61 22.99 -9.86 -0.06
C ILE A 61 23.27 -8.62 -0.91
N GLU A 62 23.70 -8.82 -2.16
CA GLU A 62 23.84 -7.73 -3.12
C GLU A 62 22.47 -7.19 -3.48
N VAL A 63 22.32 -5.85 -3.49
CA VAL A 63 21.10 -5.20 -3.94
C VAL A 63 21.40 -4.35 -5.15
N ARG A 64 20.73 -4.62 -6.27
CA ARG A 64 20.76 -3.81 -7.47
C ARG A 64 19.46 -3.06 -7.65
N VAL A 65 19.52 -1.76 -7.91
CA VAL A 65 18.33 -0.92 -8.04
C VAL A 65 18.35 -0.23 -9.39
N GLN A 66 17.30 -0.39 -10.19
CA GLN A 66 17.17 0.39 -11.41
C GLN A 66 16.90 1.86 -11.06
N PRO A 67 17.60 2.81 -11.72
CA PRO A 67 17.44 4.23 -11.45
C PRO A 67 16.01 4.67 -11.78
N SER A 68 15.42 5.53 -10.97
CA SER A 68 14.03 5.97 -11.13
C SER A 68 13.84 7.42 -10.68
N THR A 69 13.37 8.27 -11.59
CA THR A 69 13.02 9.67 -11.28
C THR A 69 11.62 9.82 -10.69
N GLN A 70 10.82 8.75 -10.66
CA GLN A 70 9.43 8.77 -10.16
C GLN A 70 9.32 8.34 -8.69
N ARG A 71 10.16 7.38 -8.28
CA ARG A 71 10.15 6.79 -6.95
C ARG A 71 10.34 7.84 -5.86
N ILE A 72 9.68 7.63 -4.71
CA ILE A 72 9.75 8.54 -3.56
C ILE A 72 11.13 8.58 -2.91
N PHE A 73 11.90 7.49 -3.03
CA PHE A 73 13.28 7.40 -2.58
C PHE A 73 14.22 7.66 -3.75
N THR A 74 15.21 8.52 -3.53
CA THR A 74 16.20 8.88 -4.56
C THR A 74 17.23 7.76 -4.75
N ASP A 75 17.88 7.75 -5.91
CA ASP A 75 18.96 6.80 -6.20
C ASP A 75 20.12 6.97 -5.19
N ASP A 76 20.45 8.20 -4.79
CA ASP A 76 21.47 8.47 -3.76
C ASP A 76 21.15 7.85 -2.40
N GLN A 77 19.86 7.80 -2.02
CA GLN A 77 19.45 7.13 -0.79
C GLN A 77 19.68 5.61 -0.87
N TYR A 78 19.52 5.00 -2.04
CA TYR A 78 19.84 3.59 -2.24
C TYR A 78 21.35 3.34 -2.25
N VAL A 79 22.14 4.20 -2.90
CA VAL A 79 23.61 4.14 -2.86
C VAL A 79 24.11 4.25 -1.42
N SER A 80 23.60 5.22 -0.66
CA SER A 80 23.95 5.42 0.75
C SER A 80 23.57 4.22 1.63
N ALA A 81 22.55 3.46 1.24
CA ALA A 81 22.15 2.22 1.91
C ALA A 81 23.01 1.00 1.51
N GLY A 82 23.91 1.13 0.54
CA GLY A 82 24.81 0.08 0.06
C GLY A 82 24.32 -0.67 -1.19
N ALA A 83 23.27 -0.19 -1.87
CA ALA A 83 22.87 -0.76 -3.16
C ALA A 83 23.75 -0.26 -4.31
N ASN A 84 23.84 -1.09 -5.34
CA ASN A 84 24.36 -0.71 -6.65
C ASN A 84 23.22 -0.21 -7.54
N VAL A 85 23.25 1.08 -7.93
CA VAL A 85 22.25 1.64 -8.84
C VAL A 85 22.67 1.35 -10.29
N THR A 86 21.88 0.56 -11.01
CA THR A 86 22.20 0.10 -12.36
C THR A 86 20.96 -0.34 -13.11
N ASP A 87 20.92 -0.14 -14.43
CA ASP A 87 19.86 -0.70 -15.31
C ASP A 87 19.91 -2.23 -15.39
N ASP A 88 21.09 -2.84 -15.19
CA ASP A 88 21.30 -4.27 -15.36
C ASP A 88 20.94 -5.07 -14.10
N LEU A 89 19.77 -5.72 -14.17
CA LEU A 89 19.30 -6.68 -13.17
C LEU A 89 19.61 -8.14 -13.53
N SER A 90 20.39 -8.41 -14.59
CA SER A 90 20.71 -9.78 -14.99
C SER A 90 21.41 -10.62 -13.90
N PRO A 91 22.17 -10.06 -12.94
CA PRO A 91 22.72 -10.86 -11.85
C PRO A 91 21.72 -11.19 -10.74
N ALA A 92 20.59 -10.50 -10.66
CA ALA A 92 19.58 -10.73 -9.63
C ALA A 92 18.99 -12.14 -9.71
N ASN A 93 18.85 -12.81 -8.56
CA ASN A 93 18.11 -14.07 -8.47
C ASN A 93 16.61 -13.81 -8.26
N VAL A 94 16.30 -12.75 -7.50
CA VAL A 94 14.95 -12.30 -7.19
C VAL A 94 14.81 -10.84 -7.61
N ILE A 95 13.79 -10.53 -8.41
CA ILE A 95 13.48 -9.18 -8.86
C ILE A 95 12.16 -8.76 -8.23
N VAL A 96 12.17 -7.62 -7.52
CA VAL A 96 11.02 -7.10 -6.80
C VAL A 96 10.50 -5.82 -7.43
N GLY A 97 9.18 -5.68 -7.49
CA GLY A 97 8.48 -4.50 -7.98
C GLY A 97 7.14 -4.33 -7.26
N VAL A 98 6.60 -3.12 -7.19
CA VAL A 98 5.24 -2.93 -6.66
C VAL A 98 4.19 -3.44 -7.65
N LYS A 99 4.37 -3.11 -8.93
CA LYS A 99 3.47 -3.44 -10.04
C LYS A 99 4.17 -4.36 -11.04
N GLN A 100 3.39 -4.85 -11.99
CA GLN A 100 3.89 -5.70 -13.07
C GLN A 100 4.97 -5.00 -13.90
N VAL A 101 5.88 -5.81 -14.44
CA VAL A 101 6.94 -5.37 -15.36
C VAL A 101 6.45 -5.54 -16.80
N PRO A 102 6.74 -4.61 -17.73
CA PRO A 102 6.40 -4.77 -19.14
C PRO A 102 6.97 -6.08 -19.69
N ILE A 103 6.20 -6.80 -20.50
CA ILE A 103 6.56 -8.12 -21.03
C ILE A 103 7.93 -8.10 -21.74
N ALA A 104 8.22 -7.03 -22.48
CA ALA A 104 9.48 -6.84 -23.19
C ALA A 104 10.69 -6.78 -22.24
N ASN A 105 10.49 -6.34 -20.99
CA ASN A 105 11.55 -6.15 -20.01
C ASN A 105 11.73 -7.36 -19.07
N LEU A 106 10.88 -8.39 -19.20
CA LEU A 106 10.99 -9.59 -18.39
C LEU A 106 12.23 -10.40 -18.75
N LEU A 107 13.14 -10.52 -17.79
CA LEU A 107 14.30 -11.41 -17.83
C LEU A 107 13.89 -12.87 -17.60
N PRO A 108 14.27 -13.81 -18.49
CA PRO A 108 13.91 -15.22 -18.37
C PRO A 108 14.66 -15.93 -17.24
N ASN A 109 14.11 -17.05 -16.77
CA ASN A 109 14.70 -17.90 -15.72
C ASN A 109 14.99 -17.17 -14.39
N LYS A 110 14.18 -16.16 -14.05
CA LYS A 110 14.28 -15.39 -12.80
C LYS A 110 13.13 -15.68 -11.85
N THR A 111 13.27 -15.25 -10.60
CA THR A 111 12.16 -15.14 -9.65
C THR A 111 11.68 -13.69 -9.62
N TYR A 112 10.39 -13.44 -9.73
CA TYR A 112 9.79 -12.12 -9.58
C TYR A 112 8.83 -12.06 -8.41
N MET A 113 8.77 -10.91 -7.73
CA MET A 113 7.76 -10.61 -6.72
C MET A 113 7.11 -9.26 -7.01
N PHE A 114 5.80 -9.27 -7.25
CA PHE A 114 4.99 -8.07 -7.46
C PHE A 114 3.50 -8.40 -7.34
N PHE A 115 2.63 -7.38 -7.30
CA PHE A 115 1.19 -7.57 -7.50
C PHE A 115 0.91 -7.85 -8.97
N SER A 116 0.74 -9.13 -9.34
CA SER A 116 0.58 -9.51 -10.75
C SER A 116 -0.81 -9.21 -11.29
N HIS A 117 -1.80 -9.20 -10.38
CA HIS A 117 -3.22 -9.13 -10.73
C HIS A 117 -3.57 -10.22 -11.78
N THR A 118 -3.17 -11.46 -11.56
CA THR A 118 -3.53 -12.61 -12.43
C THR A 118 -4.37 -13.67 -11.72
N ILE A 119 -4.31 -13.75 -10.39
CA ILE A 119 -4.96 -14.82 -9.60
C ILE A 119 -6.50 -14.84 -9.69
N LYS A 120 -7.12 -13.73 -10.13
CA LYS A 120 -8.57 -13.62 -10.36
C LYS A 120 -8.90 -13.59 -11.86
N ALA A 121 -8.00 -14.12 -12.70
CA ALA A 121 -8.14 -14.16 -14.16
C ALA A 121 -8.43 -12.78 -14.79
N GLN A 122 -7.75 -11.73 -14.30
CA GLN A 122 -7.98 -10.38 -14.81
C GLN A 122 -7.50 -10.24 -16.27
N PRO A 123 -8.38 -9.94 -17.23
CA PRO A 123 -8.07 -10.00 -18.66
C PRO A 123 -6.84 -9.20 -19.08
N GLU A 124 -6.62 -8.05 -18.45
CA GLU A 124 -5.53 -7.13 -18.77
C GLU A 124 -4.13 -7.73 -18.56
N ASN A 125 -3.99 -8.75 -17.70
CA ASN A 125 -2.70 -9.32 -17.34
C ASN A 125 -2.54 -10.81 -17.73
N MET A 126 -3.49 -11.40 -18.45
CA MET A 126 -3.34 -12.80 -18.88
C MET A 126 -2.16 -13.01 -19.84
N LYS A 127 -1.91 -12.05 -20.75
CA LYS A 127 -0.70 -12.07 -21.61
C LYS A 127 0.60 -12.01 -20.82
N LEU A 128 0.60 -11.34 -19.67
CA LEU A 128 1.75 -11.30 -18.77
C LEU A 128 1.99 -12.70 -18.17
N LEU A 129 0.93 -13.40 -17.77
CA LEU A 129 1.02 -14.76 -17.25
C LEU A 129 1.60 -15.72 -18.31
N ASP A 130 1.13 -15.64 -19.56
CA ASP A 130 1.68 -16.43 -20.67
C ASP A 130 3.18 -16.16 -20.87
N ALA A 131 3.59 -14.89 -20.84
CA ALA A 131 4.98 -14.51 -20.96
C ALA A 131 5.84 -15.02 -19.79
N ILE A 132 5.31 -14.99 -18.56
CA ILE A 132 5.97 -15.52 -17.37
C ILE A 132 6.23 -17.02 -17.53
N LEU A 133 5.24 -17.79 -17.99
CA LEU A 133 5.37 -19.22 -18.25
C LEU A 133 6.39 -19.50 -19.36
N ALA A 134 6.27 -18.82 -20.50
CA ALA A 134 7.17 -18.98 -21.65
C ALA A 134 8.63 -18.67 -21.30
N LYS A 135 8.85 -17.66 -20.45
CA LYS A 135 10.18 -17.24 -19.97
C LYS A 135 10.68 -18.06 -18.77
N ARG A 136 9.95 -19.08 -18.32
CA ARG A 136 10.27 -19.91 -17.15
C ARG A 136 10.53 -19.07 -15.90
N ILE A 137 9.73 -18.03 -15.71
CA ILE A 137 9.81 -17.15 -14.54
C ILE A 137 9.00 -17.77 -13.40
N ARG A 138 9.59 -17.79 -12.21
CA ARG A 138 8.86 -18.10 -10.97
C ARG A 138 8.28 -16.80 -10.40
N MET A 139 6.95 -16.72 -10.30
CA MET A 139 6.27 -15.55 -9.76
C MET A 139 5.79 -15.80 -8.33
N ILE A 140 6.10 -14.86 -7.43
CA ILE A 140 5.55 -14.80 -6.07
C ILE A 140 4.62 -13.59 -6.02
N ASP A 141 3.32 -13.82 -6.09
CA ASP A 141 2.34 -12.73 -6.04
C ASP A 141 2.17 -12.22 -4.60
N TYR A 142 2.39 -10.92 -4.40
CA TYR A 142 2.18 -10.28 -3.10
C TYR A 142 0.74 -10.41 -2.58
N GLU A 143 -0.26 -10.53 -3.46
CA GLU A 143 -1.66 -10.72 -3.06
C GLU A 143 -1.88 -12.07 -2.36
N CYS A 144 -1.01 -13.06 -2.61
CA CYS A 144 -1.10 -14.41 -2.05
C CYS A 144 -0.23 -14.63 -0.80
N ILE A 145 0.50 -13.61 -0.31
CA ILE A 145 1.33 -13.74 0.89
C ILE A 145 0.47 -13.59 2.14
N THR A 146 0.25 -14.70 2.83
CA THR A 146 -0.61 -14.83 4.00
C THR A 146 0.16 -15.28 5.24
N GLN A 147 -0.41 -15.00 6.41
CA GLN A 147 0.11 -15.45 7.68
C GLN A 147 0.17 -16.99 7.71
N GLY A 148 1.35 -17.54 8.05
CA GLY A 148 1.57 -18.98 8.08
C GLY A 148 1.51 -19.68 6.72
N GLY A 149 1.44 -18.94 5.60
CA GLY A 149 1.35 -19.53 4.25
C GLY A 149 0.02 -20.25 3.95
N GLN A 150 -1.03 -20.00 4.75
CA GLN A 150 -2.32 -20.65 4.58
C GLN A 150 -3.17 -19.92 3.53
N ARG A 151 -3.85 -20.65 2.65
CA ARG A 151 -4.68 -20.07 1.56
C ARG A 151 -5.73 -19.05 2.05
N ASN A 152 -6.30 -19.28 3.23
CA ASN A 152 -7.30 -18.41 3.86
C ASN A 152 -6.73 -17.58 5.02
N GLY A 153 -5.40 -17.58 5.20
CA GLY A 153 -4.73 -16.82 6.24
C GLY A 153 -4.83 -15.32 6.01
N GLN A 154 -4.64 -14.53 7.07
CA GLN A 154 -4.63 -13.08 6.95
C GLN A 154 -3.54 -12.62 5.97
N ARG A 155 -3.91 -11.81 4.97
CA ARG A 155 -2.94 -11.24 4.02
C ARG A 155 -1.97 -10.30 4.74
N LEU A 156 -0.67 -10.51 4.55
CA LEU A 156 0.36 -9.73 5.24
C LEU A 156 0.72 -8.45 4.49
N ILE A 157 0.66 -8.45 3.16
CA ILE A 157 1.01 -7.30 2.34
C ILE A 157 -0.27 -6.61 1.89
N ALA A 158 -0.60 -5.47 2.51
CA ALA A 158 -1.79 -4.70 2.16
C ALA A 158 -1.62 -3.20 2.35
N PHE A 159 -2.25 -2.42 1.48
CA PHE A 159 -2.23 -0.95 1.52
C PHE A 159 -3.57 -0.34 1.93
N GLY A 160 -4.50 -1.14 2.44
CA GLY A 160 -5.89 -0.72 2.69
C GLY A 160 -5.98 0.54 3.57
N GLY A 161 -5.21 0.58 4.67
CA GLY A 161 -5.19 1.75 5.55
C GLY A 161 -4.72 3.04 4.88
N TYR A 162 -3.72 2.97 4.00
CA TYR A 162 -3.25 4.12 3.22
C TYR A 162 -4.27 4.52 2.15
N ALA A 163 -4.88 3.54 1.47
CA ALA A 163 -5.92 3.79 0.48
C ALA A 163 -7.13 4.52 1.10
N GLY A 164 -7.52 4.15 2.32
CA GLY A 164 -8.57 4.83 3.07
C GLY A 164 -8.25 6.30 3.36
N ARG A 165 -7.04 6.58 3.87
CA ARG A 165 -6.60 7.94 4.18
C ARG A 165 -6.56 8.81 2.93
N ALA A 166 -5.93 8.32 1.87
CA ALA A 166 -5.83 9.02 0.59
C ALA A 166 -7.21 9.22 -0.06
N GLY A 167 -8.09 8.22 0.03
CA GLY A 167 -9.47 8.30 -0.45
C GLY A 167 -10.29 9.35 0.29
N MET A 168 -10.15 9.46 1.62
CA MET A 168 -10.85 10.48 2.39
C MET A 168 -10.37 11.90 2.05
N LEU A 169 -9.06 12.10 1.87
CA LEU A 169 -8.51 13.39 1.39
C LEU A 169 -9.08 13.76 0.01
N ALA A 170 -9.13 12.80 -0.92
CA ALA A 170 -9.73 13.01 -2.23
C ALA A 170 -11.23 13.33 -2.13
N GLY A 171 -11.95 12.67 -1.21
CA GLY A 171 -13.35 12.95 -0.92
C GLY A 171 -13.57 14.38 -0.39
N PHE A 172 -12.74 14.83 0.55
CA PHE A 172 -12.81 16.21 1.04
C PHE A 172 -12.49 17.23 -0.04
N ARG A 173 -11.40 17.04 -0.79
CA ARG A 173 -11.05 17.90 -1.91
C ARG A 173 -12.21 18.00 -2.91
N GLY A 174 -12.74 16.85 -3.36
CA GLY A 174 -13.84 16.79 -4.30
C GLY A 174 -15.13 17.41 -3.76
N LEU A 175 -15.39 17.30 -2.45
CA LEU A 175 -16.49 18.00 -1.80
C LEU A 175 -16.29 19.52 -1.84
N GLY A 176 -15.08 20.01 -1.54
CA GLY A 176 -14.74 21.43 -1.67
C GLY A 176 -14.97 21.95 -3.10
N GLU A 177 -14.44 21.25 -4.10
CA GLU A 177 -14.63 21.57 -5.53
C GLU A 177 -16.11 21.54 -5.94
N ARG A 178 -16.91 20.60 -5.42
CA ARG A 178 -18.35 20.56 -5.67
C ARG A 178 -19.07 21.76 -5.05
N LEU A 179 -18.72 22.11 -3.81
CA LEU A 179 -19.39 23.18 -3.07
C LEU A 179 -19.12 24.55 -3.66
N ILE A 180 -17.88 24.83 -4.09
CA ILE A 180 -17.56 26.11 -4.74
C ILE A 180 -18.34 26.28 -6.06
N ASN A 181 -18.51 25.21 -6.84
CA ASN A 181 -19.33 25.22 -8.06
C ASN A 181 -20.84 25.41 -7.76
N LYS A 182 -21.28 25.15 -6.52
CA LYS A 182 -22.63 25.43 -6.05
C LYS A 182 -22.77 26.82 -5.39
N GLY A 183 -21.72 27.64 -5.40
CA GLY A 183 -21.72 28.97 -4.78
C GLY A 183 -21.44 28.98 -3.27
N TYR A 184 -21.05 27.84 -2.68
CA TYR A 184 -20.69 27.76 -1.27
C TYR A 184 -19.17 27.87 -1.07
N SER A 185 -18.75 28.76 -0.18
CA SER A 185 -17.42 28.69 0.42
C SER A 185 -17.45 27.69 1.58
N SER A 186 -16.49 26.77 1.62
CA SER A 186 -16.37 25.79 2.70
C SER A 186 -14.90 25.49 3.02
N PRO A 187 -14.54 25.11 4.26
CA PRO A 187 -13.15 24.81 4.61
C PRO A 187 -12.52 23.65 3.81
N PHE A 188 -13.34 22.80 3.17
CA PHE A 188 -12.87 21.68 2.37
C PHE A 188 -12.07 22.08 1.13
N VAL A 189 -12.26 23.30 0.59
CA VAL A 189 -11.51 23.80 -0.58
C VAL A 189 -10.00 23.94 -0.30
N ASN A 190 -9.62 24.00 0.98
CA ASN A 190 -8.23 24.12 1.42
C ASN A 190 -7.52 22.75 1.53
N ILE A 191 -8.23 21.64 1.29
CA ILE A 191 -7.67 20.29 1.35
C ILE A 191 -7.24 19.87 -0.06
N GLY A 192 -5.94 19.63 -0.23
CA GLY A 192 -5.33 19.19 -1.47
C GLY A 192 -5.41 17.69 -1.70
N SER A 193 -4.93 17.25 -2.86
CA SER A 193 -4.76 15.81 -3.13
C SER A 193 -3.63 15.21 -2.29
N ALA A 194 -3.73 13.92 -2.00
CA ALA A 194 -2.74 13.20 -1.20
C ALA A 194 -1.29 13.37 -1.69
N TYR A 195 -1.05 13.43 -3.01
CA TYR A 195 0.29 13.61 -3.58
C TYR A 195 0.89 15.01 -3.37
N MET A 196 0.09 15.99 -2.94
CA MET A 196 0.54 17.35 -2.65
C MET A 196 1.16 17.46 -1.26
N TYR A 197 0.97 16.46 -0.41
CA TYR A 197 1.54 16.41 0.93
C TYR A 197 2.82 15.55 0.93
N PRO A 198 3.91 16.02 1.57
CA PRO A 198 5.14 15.25 1.65
C PRO A 198 5.01 14.01 2.53
N ASP A 199 4.12 14.05 3.52
CA ASP A 199 3.89 12.99 4.48
C ASP A 199 2.46 13.03 5.05
N LEU A 200 2.10 12.00 5.83
CA LEU A 200 0.78 11.87 6.45
C LEU A 200 0.52 12.95 7.50
N THR A 201 1.54 13.42 8.21
CA THR A 201 1.38 14.45 9.26
C THR A 201 0.87 15.73 8.64
N ARG A 202 1.49 16.20 7.54
CA ARG A 202 1.04 17.40 6.82
C ARG A 202 -0.34 17.25 6.20
N ALA A 203 -0.66 16.05 5.71
CA ALA A 203 -2.01 15.77 5.22
C ALA A 203 -3.06 15.85 6.34
N LYS A 204 -2.74 15.38 7.55
CA LYS A 204 -3.62 15.49 8.72
C LYS A 204 -3.76 16.93 9.21
N ASP A 205 -2.67 17.70 9.22
CA ASP A 205 -2.67 19.11 9.60
C ASP A 205 -3.69 19.91 8.77
N ALA A 206 -3.78 19.64 7.46
CA ALA A 206 -4.75 20.29 6.57
C ALA A 206 -6.21 19.97 6.95
N VAL A 207 -6.50 18.71 7.30
CA VAL A 207 -7.86 18.31 7.75
C VAL A 207 -8.19 18.92 9.10
N VAL A 208 -7.22 18.97 10.03
CA VAL A 208 -7.39 19.64 11.34
C VAL A 208 -7.66 21.13 11.15
N ALA A 209 -6.94 21.80 10.24
CA ALA A 209 -7.18 23.21 9.93
C ALA A 209 -8.59 23.45 9.38
N ALA A 210 -9.06 22.59 8.46
CA ALA A 210 -10.45 22.64 7.99
C ALA A 210 -11.46 22.41 9.12
N GLY A 211 -11.19 21.45 10.00
CA GLY A 211 -12.03 21.17 11.17
C GLY A 211 -12.15 22.36 12.14
N LYS A 212 -11.05 23.07 12.41
CA LYS A 212 -11.07 24.30 13.23
C LYS A 212 -11.96 25.38 12.63
N LEU A 213 -11.89 25.58 11.31
CA LEU A 213 -12.75 26.53 10.62
C LEU A 213 -14.24 26.13 10.67
N ILE A 214 -14.55 24.84 10.56
CA ILE A 214 -15.92 24.33 10.74
C ILE A 214 -16.41 24.62 12.16
N GLN A 215 -15.58 24.37 13.18
CA GLN A 215 -15.96 24.61 14.57
C GLN A 215 -16.19 26.09 14.86
N GLN A 216 -15.35 26.99 14.31
CA GLN A 216 -15.44 28.44 14.53
C GLN A 216 -16.58 29.10 13.75
N ASN A 217 -16.71 28.80 12.46
CA ASN A 217 -17.58 29.55 11.55
C ASN A 217 -18.83 28.77 11.11
N GLY A 218 -18.83 27.46 11.33
CA GLY A 218 -19.86 26.56 10.83
C GLY A 218 -19.76 26.32 9.32
N LEU A 219 -20.38 25.25 8.85
CA LEU A 219 -20.71 25.03 7.44
C LEU A 219 -21.90 25.92 7.03
N PRO A 220 -22.12 26.16 5.72
CA PRO A 220 -23.37 26.75 5.23
C PRO A 220 -24.61 26.06 5.79
N ALA A 221 -25.67 26.83 6.10
CA ALA A 221 -26.87 26.32 6.76
C ALA A 221 -27.57 25.22 5.94
N ASP A 222 -27.63 25.38 4.62
CA ASP A 222 -28.25 24.43 3.69
C ASP A 222 -27.55 23.05 3.64
N LEU A 223 -26.36 22.94 4.24
CA LEU A 223 -25.62 21.69 4.32
C LEU A 223 -25.81 20.97 5.65
N ALA A 224 -26.60 21.52 6.59
CA ALA A 224 -26.81 20.93 7.91
C ALA A 224 -28.12 20.09 7.95
N PRO A 225 -28.09 18.84 8.45
CA PRO A 225 -26.90 18.09 8.88
C PRO A 225 -26.07 17.59 7.69
N MET A 226 -24.74 17.69 7.80
CA MET A 226 -23.82 17.05 6.84
C MET A 226 -23.44 15.67 7.35
N THR A 227 -23.55 14.66 6.49
CA THR A 227 -23.22 13.27 6.83
C THR A 227 -22.17 12.69 5.90
N VAL A 228 -21.22 11.95 6.47
CA VAL A 228 -20.27 11.09 5.75
C VAL A 228 -20.54 9.65 6.14
N VAL A 229 -20.85 8.81 5.14
CA VAL A 229 -21.14 7.38 5.33
C VAL A 229 -19.99 6.53 4.83
N PHE A 230 -19.48 5.63 5.67
CA PHE A 230 -18.44 4.68 5.37
C PHE A 230 -19.05 3.29 5.14
N THR A 231 -18.86 2.74 3.95
CA THR A 231 -19.34 1.39 3.60
C THR A 231 -18.27 0.33 3.91
N GLY A 232 -18.56 -0.56 4.85
CA GLY A 232 -17.67 -1.64 5.33
C GLY A 232 -16.82 -1.24 6.54
N ASN A 233 -16.23 -2.24 7.20
CA ASN A 233 -15.37 -2.05 8.40
C ASN A 233 -13.93 -2.57 8.20
N GLY A 234 -13.50 -2.71 6.95
CA GLY A 234 -12.14 -3.14 6.61
C GLY A 234 -11.09 -2.04 6.81
N ASN A 235 -9.83 -2.37 6.52
CA ASN A 235 -8.69 -1.45 6.67
C ASN A 235 -8.85 -0.14 5.90
N VAL A 236 -9.52 -0.17 4.74
CA VAL A 236 -9.83 1.03 3.94
C VAL A 236 -10.78 1.96 4.71
N SER A 237 -11.91 1.43 5.17
CA SER A 237 -12.88 2.21 5.96
C SER A 237 -12.24 2.79 7.22
N LYS A 238 -11.46 1.99 7.97
CA LYS A 238 -10.74 2.46 9.16
C LYS A 238 -9.75 3.59 8.84
N GLY A 239 -9.01 3.49 7.72
CA GLY A 239 -8.11 4.54 7.28
C GLY A 239 -8.83 5.83 6.87
N ALA A 240 -10.01 5.73 6.24
CA ALA A 240 -10.81 6.89 5.90
C ALA A 240 -11.42 7.56 7.14
N GLN A 241 -11.95 6.75 8.07
CA GLN A 241 -12.44 7.21 9.36
C GLN A 241 -11.36 7.93 10.17
N GLU A 242 -10.11 7.48 10.12
CA GLU A 242 -9.02 8.16 10.82
C GLU A 242 -8.85 9.61 10.36
N MET A 243 -8.96 9.88 9.05
CA MET A 243 -8.89 11.24 8.53
C MET A 243 -10.16 12.02 8.87
N PHE A 244 -11.34 11.39 8.75
CA PHE A 244 -12.61 12.03 9.08
C PHE A 244 -12.71 12.49 10.53
N LYS A 245 -12.22 11.67 11.47
CA LYS A 245 -12.26 11.95 12.91
C LYS A 245 -11.41 13.15 13.33
N LEU A 246 -10.61 13.72 12.42
CA LEU A 246 -9.88 14.98 12.64
C LEU A 246 -10.78 16.22 12.49
N LEU A 247 -11.97 16.06 11.89
CA LEU A 247 -13.00 17.10 11.88
C LEU A 247 -13.78 17.08 13.21
N PRO A 248 -14.47 18.19 13.58
CA PRO A 248 -15.50 18.12 14.59
C PRO A 248 -16.60 17.16 14.10
N HIS A 249 -16.83 16.07 14.82
CA HIS A 249 -17.70 15.00 14.35
C HIS A 249 -18.51 14.35 15.46
N LYS A 250 -19.63 13.71 15.07
CA LYS A 250 -20.37 12.76 15.90
C LYS A 250 -20.61 11.50 15.10
N MET A 251 -20.14 10.36 15.61
CA MET A 251 -20.48 9.05 15.02
C MET A 251 -21.90 8.64 15.44
N VAL A 252 -22.70 8.15 14.51
CA VAL A 252 -24.09 7.74 14.72
C VAL A 252 -24.37 6.37 14.09
N ASP A 253 -25.34 5.65 14.64
CA ASP A 253 -25.87 4.43 14.05
C ASP A 253 -26.67 4.74 12.77
N PRO A 254 -26.70 3.86 11.76
CA PRO A 254 -27.50 4.08 10.55
C PRO A 254 -28.99 4.37 10.83
N SER A 255 -29.56 3.81 11.91
CA SER A 255 -30.95 4.08 12.31
C SER A 255 -31.22 5.53 12.74
N GLU A 256 -30.18 6.27 13.14
CA GLU A 256 -30.30 7.68 13.56
C GLU A 256 -30.31 8.66 12.37
N LEU A 257 -29.87 8.23 11.18
CA LEU A 257 -29.69 9.10 10.00
C LEU A 257 -30.93 9.93 9.63
N PRO A 258 -32.17 9.40 9.63
CA PRO A 258 -33.36 10.18 9.30
C PRO A 258 -33.73 11.26 10.33
N HIS A 259 -33.15 11.21 11.53
CA HIS A 259 -33.55 12.01 12.69
C HIS A 259 -32.43 12.92 13.21
N LEU A 260 -31.37 13.12 12.42
CA LEU A 260 -30.23 13.92 12.83
C LEU A 260 -30.63 15.40 12.97
N PRO A 261 -30.34 16.05 14.11
CA PRO A 261 -30.60 17.47 14.24
C PRO A 261 -29.63 18.27 13.34
N PRO A 262 -30.07 19.39 12.75
CA PRO A 262 -29.17 20.25 11.99
C PRO A 262 -28.09 20.81 12.92
N ASN A 263 -26.83 20.62 12.56
CA ASN A 263 -25.70 21.23 13.25
C ASN A 263 -24.64 21.65 12.22
N ARG A 264 -24.29 22.94 12.23
CA ARG A 264 -23.33 23.53 11.29
C ARG A 264 -21.88 23.38 11.76
N HIS A 265 -21.65 23.13 13.04
CA HIS A 265 -20.33 23.11 13.67
C HIS A 265 -19.72 21.71 13.83
N LEU A 266 -20.39 20.67 13.32
CA LEU A 266 -19.87 19.31 13.26
C LEU A 266 -20.39 18.56 12.02
N VAL A 267 -19.74 17.45 11.69
CA VAL A 267 -20.14 16.53 10.62
C VAL A 267 -20.52 15.17 11.22
N TYR A 268 -21.65 14.62 10.81
CA TYR A 268 -22.09 13.29 11.24
C TYR A 268 -21.34 12.21 10.47
N GLY A 269 -20.84 11.20 11.18
CA GLY A 269 -20.18 10.04 10.59
C GLY A 269 -21.00 8.78 10.84
N CYS A 270 -21.14 7.92 9.85
CA CYS A 270 -21.86 6.65 10.00
C CYS A 270 -21.12 5.50 9.32
N VAL A 271 -21.07 4.32 9.94
CA VAL A 271 -20.49 3.13 9.33
C VAL A 271 -21.63 2.15 8.99
N VAL A 272 -21.79 1.87 7.71
CA VAL A 272 -22.74 0.86 7.23
C VAL A 272 -22.00 -0.41 6.83
N ASN A 273 -22.57 -1.57 7.10
CA ASN A 273 -22.02 -2.89 6.78
C ASN A 273 -23.10 -3.73 6.09
N GLU A 274 -22.78 -4.98 5.78
CA GLU A 274 -23.66 -5.88 5.02
C GLU A 274 -25.08 -5.96 5.59
N ARG A 275 -25.26 -6.09 6.91
CA ARG A 275 -26.59 -6.14 7.55
C ARG A 275 -27.44 -4.89 7.33
N HIS A 276 -26.85 -3.75 6.97
CA HIS A 276 -27.57 -2.51 6.68
C HIS A 276 -27.86 -2.32 5.19
N MET A 277 -27.20 -3.08 4.30
CA MET A 277 -27.24 -2.87 2.85
C MET A 277 -27.93 -4.00 2.08
N VAL A 278 -27.99 -5.21 2.65
CA VAL A 278 -28.61 -6.37 1.99
C VAL A 278 -29.65 -7.03 2.90
N SER A 279 -30.77 -7.42 2.30
CA SER A 279 -31.75 -8.32 2.92
C SER A 279 -31.26 -9.77 2.80
N ILE A 280 -31.21 -10.50 3.91
CA ILE A 280 -30.87 -11.92 3.91
C ILE A 280 -32.02 -12.68 3.24
N HIS A 281 -31.76 -13.28 2.09
CA HIS A 281 -32.70 -14.18 1.44
C HIS A 281 -32.31 -15.62 1.81
N PHE A 282 -33.11 -16.27 2.65
CA PHE A 282 -32.98 -17.71 2.86
C PHE A 282 -33.68 -18.39 1.68
N PRO A 283 -33.00 -19.24 0.90
CA PRO A 283 -33.68 -20.03 -0.11
C PRO A 283 -34.73 -20.91 0.58
N SER A 284 -35.95 -20.90 0.06
CA SER A 284 -37.02 -21.80 0.49
C SER A 284 -36.51 -23.23 0.38
N LEU A 285 -36.59 -23.99 1.48
CA LEU A 285 -36.34 -25.44 1.49
C LEU A 285 -37.37 -26.18 0.63
#